data_AF-A0A7X7U0G5-F1
#
_entry.id   AF-A0A7X7U0G5-F1
#
_cell.length_a   1.000
_cell.length_b   1.000
_cell.length_c   1.000
_cell.angle_alpha   90.00
_cell.angle_beta   90.00
_cell.angle_gamma   90.00
#
_symmetry.space_group_name_H-M   'P 1'
#
loop_
_entity.id
_entity.type
_entity.pdbx_description
1 polymer ?
#
loop_
_entity_poly.entity_id
_entity_poly.type
_entity_poly.pdbx_seq_one_letter_code
_entity_poly.pdbx_strand_id
1 'polypeptide(L)' 'MAQRFIRHPTIFRVRGIEFELETLGPLTDEEAKKVVLLFVQTHRLPKKSHGRRVLLRTCFDSETAEMIAG' A
#
# COMPACT_ATOMS: atom_id res chain seq x y z
N MET A 1 3.36 -16.23 -17.11
CA MET A 1 4.25 -15.05 -17.09
C MET A 1 4.23 -14.49 -15.66
N ALA A 2 5.39 -14.24 -15.04
CA ALA A 2 5.41 -13.65 -13.70
C ALA A 2 5.03 -12.16 -13.81
N GLN A 3 3.91 -11.78 -13.20
CA GLN A 3 3.46 -10.38 -13.20
C GLN A 3 4.46 -9.54 -12.39
N ARG A 4 5.01 -8.49 -13.01
CA ARG A 4 6.08 -7.69 -12.40
C ARG A 4 5.46 -6.56 -11.58
N PHE A 5 5.55 -6.68 -10.26
CA PHE A 5 5.15 -5.61 -9.35
C PHE A 5 6.19 -4.48 -9.39
N ILE A 6 5.71 -3.24 -9.36
CA ILE A 6 6.50 -2.02 -9.26
C ILE A 6 6.49 -1.61 -7.79
N ARG A 7 7.68 -1.46 -7.20
CA ARG A 7 7.82 -0.97 -5.84
C ARG A 7 7.72 0.55 -5.84
N HIS A 8 6.80 1.07 -5.05
CA HIS A 8 6.66 2.49 -4.82
C HIS A 8 7.83 2.98 -3.93
N PRO A 9 8.46 4.13 -4.23
CA PRO A 9 9.66 4.58 -3.52
C PRO A 9 9.39 5.02 -2.08
N THR A 10 8.18 5.54 -1.82
CA THR A 10 7.79 6.10 -0.53
C THR A 10 7.42 5.02 0.48
N ILE A 11 7.97 5.14 1.70
CA ILE A 11 7.60 4.32 2.86
C ILE A 11 6.55 5.07 3.68
N PHE A 12 5.39 4.44 3.89
CA PHE A 12 4.28 5.05 4.59
C PHE A 12 4.25 4.59 6.05
N ARG A 13 4.29 5.53 6.99
CA ARG A 13 4.22 5.19 8.42
C ARG A 13 2.81 5.44 8.95
N VAL A 14 2.12 4.37 9.36
CA VAL A 14 0.74 4.44 9.87
C VAL A 14 0.64 3.65 11.17
N ARG A 15 0.15 4.29 12.25
CA ARG A 15 -0.01 3.68 13.58
C ARG A 15 1.24 2.99 14.14
N GLY A 16 2.43 3.51 13.80
CA GLY A 16 3.71 2.95 14.25
C GLY A 16 4.19 1.72 13.47
N ILE A 17 3.58 1.44 12.32
CA ILE A 17 3.96 0.40 11.37
C ILE A 17 4.47 1.09 10.10
N GLU A 18 5.56 0.61 9.52
CA GLU A 18 6.06 1.07 8.23
C GLU A 18 5.52 0.19 7.10
N PHE A 19 5.01 0.80 6.03
CA PHE A 19 4.47 0.11 4.87
C PHE A 19 5.31 0.43 3.63
N GLU A 20 5.79 -0.63 2.98
CA GLU A 20 6.26 -0.57 1.60
C GLU A 20 5.10 -0.98 0.68
N LEU A 21 4.95 -0.32 -0.47
CA LEU A 21 3.88 -0.63 -1.41
C LEU A 21 4.45 -1.20 -2.71
N GLU A 22 3.88 -2.30 -3.16
CA GLU A 22 4.12 -2.92 -4.46
C GLU A 22 2.80 -3.03 -5.23
N THR A 23 2.75 -2.46 -6.43
CA THR A 23 1.54 -2.35 -7.26
C THR A 23 1.80 -2.86 -8.68
N LEU A 24 0.75 -3.06 -9.48
CA LEU A 24 0.90 -3.50 -10.87
C LEU A 24 1.20 -2.35 -11.83
N GLY A 25 0.83 -1.12 -11.45
CA GLY A 25 1.14 0.11 -12.16
C GLY A 25 1.82 1.13 -11.25
N PRO A 26 2.44 2.18 -11.83
CA PRO A 26 2.91 3.32 -11.05
C PRO A 26 1.73 4.03 -10.39
N LEU A 27 1.91 4.43 -9.13
CA LEU A 27 0.97 5.25 -8.38
C LEU A 27 1.67 6.54 -7.97
N THR A 28 0.90 7.61 -7.83
CA THR A 28 1.32 8.83 -7.13
C THR A 28 1.41 8.59 -5.62
N ASP A 29 2.12 9.47 -4.92
CA ASP A 29 2.22 9.42 -3.46
C ASP A 29 0.83 9.47 -2.78
N GLU A 30 -0.12 10.24 -3.35
CA GLU A 30 -1.47 10.38 -2.81
C GLU A 30 -2.29 9.09 -2.97
N GLU A 31 -2.26 8.48 -4.16
CA GLU A 31 -2.93 7.21 -4.43
C GLU A 31 -2.34 6.09 -3.57
N ALA A 32 -1.01 5.98 -3.53
CA ALA A 32 -0.30 4.99 -2.73
C ALA A 32 -0.65 5.12 -1.23
N LYS A 33 -0.72 6.36 -0.73
CA LYS A 33 -1.13 6.63 0.65
C LYS A 33 -2.57 6.18 0.90
N LYS A 34 -3.51 6.46 -0.01
CA LYS A 34 -4.91 6.04 0.10
C LYS A 34 -5.04 4.52 0.16
N VAL A 35 -4.30 3.80 -0.69
CA VAL A 35 -4.25 2.33 -0.68
C VAL A 35 -3.76 1.79 0.66
N VAL A 36 -2.67 2.34 1.20
CA VAL A 36 -2.14 1.94 2.51
C VAL A 36 -3.15 2.24 3.63
N LEU A 37 -3.79 3.41 3.61
CA LEU A 37 -4.80 3.77 4.60
C LEU A 37 -6.02 2.86 4.52
N LEU A 38 -6.52 2.57 3.32
CA LEU A 38 -7.63 1.65 3.11
C LEU A 38 -7.29 0.27 3.66
N PHE A 39 -6.09 -0.25 3.39
CA PHE A 39 -5.63 -1.52 3.94
C PHE A 39 -5.64 -1.51 5.47
N VAL A 40 -5.08 -0.48 6.11
CA VAL A 40 -5.04 -0.34 7.57
C VAL A 40 -6.44 -0.20 8.19
N GLN A 41 -7.40 0.40 7.48
CA GLN A 41 -8.79 0.54 7.94
C GLN A 41 -9.58 -0.77 7.82
N THR A 42 -9.39 -1.50 6.72
CA THR A 42 -10.13 -2.73 6.40
C THR A 42 -9.55 -3.96 7.08
N HIS A 43 -8.26 -3.96 7.40
CA HIS A 43 -7.57 -5.12 7.99
C HIS A 43 -7.16 -4.85 9.44
N ARG A 44 -7.48 -5.80 10.32
CA ARG A 44 -6.98 -5.78 11.71
C ARG A 44 -5.52 -6.23 11.73
N LEU A 45 -4.62 -5.28 11.92
CA LEU A 45 -3.21 -5.56 12.07
C LEU A 45 -2.89 -6.03 13.50
N PRO A 46 -2.18 -7.15 13.67
CA PRO A 46 -1.84 -7.66 14.99
C PRO A 46 -0.78 -6.77 15.64
N LYS A 47 -0.82 -6.64 16.98
CA LYS A 47 0.12 -5.78 17.75
C LYS A 47 1.60 -6.10 17.49
N LYS A 48 1.92 -7.34 17.12
CA LYS A 48 3.28 -7.80 16.74
C LYS A 48 3.86 -7.11 15.50
N SER A 49 3.02 -6.41 14.71
CA SER A 49 3.45 -5.66 13.53
C SER A 49 3.94 -4.25 13.87
N HIS A 50 3.71 -3.75 15.09
CA HIS A 50 4.23 -2.45 15.53
C HIS A 50 5.77 -2.46 15.56
N GLY A 51 6.38 -1.41 15.00
CA GLY A 51 7.83 -1.32 14.84
C GLY A 51 8.40 -2.23 13.75
N ARG A 52 7.55 -2.90 12.96
CA ARG A 52 7.98 -3.70 11.81
C ARG A 52 7.62 -2.99 10.50
N ARG A 53 8.35 -3.38 9.46
CA ARG A 53 8.06 -3.04 8.07
C ARG A 53 7.19 -4.13 7.44
N VAL A 54 6.10 -3.71 6.82
CA VAL A 54 5.13 -4.56 6.14
C VAL A 54 5.17 -4.25 4.65
N LEU A 55 5.40 -5.27 3.83
CA LEU A 55 5.26 -5.15 2.38
C LEU A 55 3.80 -5.39 2.00
N LEU A 56 3.13 -4.33 1.56
CA LEU A 56 1.80 -4.37 1.00
C LEU A 56 1.91 -4.58 -0.51
N ARG A 57 1.65 -5.80 -0.97
CA ARG A 57 1.59 -6.13 -2.40
C ARG A 57 0.14 -6.16 -2.84
N THR A 58 -0.21 -5.34 -3.82
CA THR A 58 -1.58 -5.17 -4.29
C THR A 58 -1.67 -5.35 -5.78
N CYS A 59 -2.83 -5.79 -6.25
CA CYS A 59 -3.15 -5.82 -7.67
C CYS A 59 -3.76 -4.50 -8.16
N PHE A 60 -3.68 -3.43 -7.36
CA PHE A 60 -4.19 -2.12 -7.79
C PHE A 60 -3.33 -1.60 -8.94
N ASP A 61 -4.02 -1.20 -10.01
CA ASP A 61 -3.54 -0.30 -11.04
C ASP A 61 -4.04 1.12 -10.74
N SER A 62 -3.58 2.11 -11.53
CA SER A 62 -3.97 3.52 -11.35
C SER A 62 -5.48 3.71 -11.44
N GLU A 63 -6.14 3.02 -12.37
CA GLU A 63 -7.60 3.10 -12.56
C GLU A 63 -8.36 2.66 -11.30
N THR A 64 -7.96 1.54 -10.69
CA THR A 64 -8.60 1.08 -9.46
C THR A 64 -8.23 1.96 -8.26
N ALA A 65 -7.01 2.51 -8.22
CA ALA A 65 -6.60 3.44 -7.17
C ALA A 65 -7.39 4.76 -7.25
N GLU A 66 -7.70 5.26 -8.44
CA GLU A 66 -8.53 6.45 -8.67
C GLU A 66 -9.98 6.24 -8.21
N MET A 67 -10.55 5.04 -8.41
CA MET A 67 -11.90 4.71 -7.91
C MET A 67 -11.99 4.69 -6.38
N ILE A 68 -10.88 4.42 -5.69
CA ILE A 68 -10.77 4.52 -4.23
C ILE A 68 -10.48 5.96 -3.79
N ALA A 69 -9.98 6.78 -4.72
CA ALA A 69 -9.56 8.16 -4.48
C ALA A 69 -10.69 9.20 -4.64
N GLY A 70 -11.81 8.83 -5.27
CA GLY A 70 -13.02 9.64 -5.46
C GLY A 70 -14.00 9.62 -4.29
#